data_AF-A0A3M1C4P8-F1
#
_entry.id   AF-A0A3M1C4P8-F1
#
_cell.length_a   1.000
_cell.length_b   1.000
_cell.length_c   1.000
_cell.angle_alpha   90.00
_cell.angle_beta   90.00
_cell.angle_gamma   90.00
#
_symmetry.space_group_name_H-M   'P 1'
#
loop_
_entity.id
_entity.type
_entity.pdbx_description
1 polymer ?
#
loop_
_entity_poly.entity_id
_entity_poly.type
_entity_poly.pdbx_seq_one_letter_code
_entity_poly.pdbx_strand_id
1 'polypeptide(L)'
;MSSFTISVTLSKNKDIQVLWFKDNQLLPLSNTTTLQISNVIPQDSGIYYMEATSSQGETIQSRPIEVIVNSNTTPLSPPSITAEPQS
;
A
#
# COMPACT_ATOMS: atom_id res chain seq x y z
N MET A 1 9.08 7.29 10.07
CA MET A 1 8.48 6.88 8.78
C MET A 1 7.89 5.50 8.98
N SER A 2 6.63 5.30 8.64
CA SER A 2 5.97 4.00 8.78
C SER A 2 6.10 3.19 7.47
N SER A 3 6.00 1.87 7.56
CA SER A 3 6.07 0.95 6.43
C SER A 3 5.14 -0.23 6.66
N PHE A 4 4.67 -0.87 5.59
CA PHE A 4 3.99 -2.16 5.67
C PHE A 4 4.53 -3.13 4.62
N THR A 5 4.29 -4.40 4.87
CA THR A 5 4.71 -5.50 4.01
C THR A 5 3.55 -6.46 3.79
N ILE A 6 3.30 -6.80 2.53
CA ILE A 6 2.34 -7.83 2.14
C ILE A 6 3.12 -8.98 1.51
N SER A 7 2.91 -10.19 2.01
CA SER A 7 3.55 -11.40 1.50
C SER A 7 2.51 -12.42 1.07
N VAL A 8 2.64 -12.93 -0.15
CA VAL A 8 1.79 -14.01 -0.68
C VAL A 8 2.61 -15.30 -0.72
N THR A 9 2.02 -16.39 -0.23
CA THR A 9 2.63 -17.72 -0.33
C THR A 9 1.99 -18.47 -1.49
N LEU A 10 2.82 -18.99 -2.38
CA LEU A 10 2.40 -19.79 -3.52
C LEU A 10 2.74 -21.24 -3.27
N SER A 11 1.77 -22.13 -3.52
CA SER A 11 1.95 -23.59 -3.40
C SER A 11 2.84 -24.17 -4.51
N LYS A 12 3.03 -23.44 -5.62
CA LYS A 12 4.02 -23.72 -6.66
C LYS A 12 4.81 -22.45 -6.93
N ASN A 13 6.14 -22.55 -6.83
CA ASN A 13 7.05 -21.42 -6.78
C ASN A 13 8.18 -21.49 -7.84
N LYS A 14 8.06 -22.39 -8.82
CA LYS A 14 9.04 -22.54 -9.91
C LYS A 14 8.51 -21.89 -11.18
N ASP A 15 9.32 -21.01 -11.79
CA ASP A 15 9.06 -20.35 -13.08
C ASP A 15 7.72 -19.59 -13.13
N ILE A 16 7.49 -18.74 -12.13
CA ILE A 16 6.31 -17.87 -12.01
C ILE A 16 6.70 -16.41 -12.13
N GLN A 17 5.96 -15.66 -12.94
CA GLN A 17 6.01 -14.21 -12.98
C GLN A 17 4.96 -13.65 -12.03
N VAL A 18 5.34 -12.61 -11.28
CA VAL A 18 4.47 -12.00 -10.27
C VAL A 18 4.26 -10.53 -10.59
N LEU A 19 3.01 -10.10 -10.50
CA LEU A 19 2.60 -8.70 -10.65
C LEU A 19 1.74 -8.30 -9.45
N TRP A 20 1.93 -7.09 -8.96
CA TRP A 20 1.12 -6.53 -7.89
C TRP A 20 0.17 -5.48 -8.44
N PHE A 21 -1.03 -5.42 -7.87
CA PHE A 21 -2.04 -4.46 -8.21
C PHE A 21 -2.52 -3.75 -6.96
N LYS A 22 -2.83 -2.46 -7.13
CA LYS A 22 -3.53 -1.64 -6.15
C LYS A 22 -4.70 -0.98 -6.86
N ASP A 23 -5.92 -1.19 -6.35
CA ASP A 23 -7.15 -0.63 -6.92
C ASP A 23 -7.26 -0.90 -8.44
N ASN A 24 -6.93 -2.13 -8.84
CA ASN A 24 -6.85 -2.60 -10.23
C ASN A 24 -5.77 -1.92 -11.11
N GLN A 25 -4.91 -1.08 -10.54
CA GLN A 25 -3.77 -0.50 -11.22
C GLN A 25 -2.49 -1.31 -10.96
N LEU A 26 -1.74 -1.61 -12.03
CA LEU A 26 -0.47 -2.31 -11.94
C LEU A 26 0.55 -1.49 -11.13
N LEU A 27 1.23 -2.14 -10.18
CA LEU A 27 2.37 -1.61 -9.44
C LEU A 27 3.67 -2.13 -10.08
N PRO A 28 4.40 -1.30 -10.84
CA PRO A 28 5.57 -1.75 -11.60
C PRO A 28 6.79 -2.10 -10.73
N LEU A 29 6.75 -1.78 -9.42
CA LEU A 29 7.89 -1.86 -8.52
C LEU A 29 8.00 -3.20 -7.76
N SER A 30 7.16 -4.20 -8.04
CA SER A 30 7.17 -5.45 -7.28
C SER A 30 6.99 -6.67 -8.18
N ASN A 31 8.09 -7.36 -8.44
CA ASN A 31 8.16 -8.62 -9.17
C ASN A 31 8.45 -9.83 -8.26
N THR A 32 8.32 -9.63 -6.94
CA THR A 32 8.49 -10.69 -5.95
C THR A 32 7.16 -10.97 -5.26
N THR A 33 7.06 -12.10 -4.57
CA THR A 33 5.88 -12.45 -3.77
C THR A 33 5.71 -11.57 -2.52
N THR A 34 6.62 -10.63 -2.30
CA THR A 34 6.58 -9.65 -1.20
C THR A 34 6.54 -8.23 -1.76
N LEU A 35 5.51 -7.48 -1.36
CA LEU A 35 5.37 -6.05 -1.62
C LEU A 35 5.72 -5.30 -0.35
N GLN A 36 6.74 -4.44 -0.42
CA GLN A 36 7.12 -3.56 0.68
C GLN A 36 6.89 -2.10 0.27
N ILE A 37 6.05 -1.40 1.02
CA ILE A 37 5.82 0.04 0.84
C ILE A 37 6.40 0.77 2.06
N SER A 38 7.33 1.68 1.78
CA SER A 38 8.03 2.48 2.78
C SER A 38 7.60 3.93 2.71
N ASN A 39 7.72 4.66 3.82
CA ASN A 39 7.29 6.05 3.92
C ASN A 39 5.80 6.22 3.56
N VAL A 40 4.96 5.39 4.18
CA VAL A 40 3.54 5.29 3.85
C VAL A 40 2.81 6.62 4.06
N ILE A 41 2.00 6.98 3.09
CA ILE A 41 1.13 8.16 3.09
C ILE A 41 -0.34 7.72 2.97
N PRO A 42 -1.31 8.59 3.30
CA PRO A 42 -2.73 8.26 3.21
C PRO A 42 -3.15 7.75 1.82
N GLN A 43 -2.50 8.26 0.77
CA GLN A 43 -2.71 7.84 -0.61
C GLN A 43 -2.29 6.39 -0.87
N ASP A 44 -1.49 5.76 -0.02
CA ASP A 44 -1.15 4.33 -0.13
C ASP A 44 -2.28 3.41 0.34
N SER A 45 -3.37 3.95 0.90
CA SER A 45 -4.59 3.18 1.15
C SER A 45 -5.17 2.64 -0.16
N GLY A 46 -5.78 1.46 -0.10
CA GLY A 46 -6.38 0.81 -1.27
C GLY A 46 -6.50 -0.71 -1.12
N ILE A 47 -7.05 -1.35 -2.15
CA ILE A 47 -7.16 -2.80 -2.24
C ILE A 47 -5.96 -3.35 -3.00
N TYR A 48 -5.18 -4.19 -2.34
CA TYR A 48 -4.00 -4.83 -2.89
C TYR A 48 -4.26 -6.30 -3.21
N TYR A 49 -3.79 -6.76 -4.36
CA TYR A 49 -3.76 -8.17 -4.72
C TYR A 49 -2.57 -8.46 -5.63
N MET A 50 -2.22 -9.73 -5.74
CA MET A 50 -1.11 -10.21 -6.54
C MET A 50 -1.62 -11.19 -7.60
N GLU A 51 -1.12 -11.06 -8.82
CA GLU A 51 -1.25 -12.07 -9.87
C GLU A 51 0.06 -12.84 -10.00
N ALA A 52 -0.06 -14.16 -10.12
CA ALA A 52 1.04 -15.04 -10.48
C ALA A 52 0.71 -15.78 -11.77
N THR A 53 1.58 -15.65 -12.78
CA THR A 53 1.47 -16.32 -14.06
C THR A 53 2.59 -17.35 -14.18
N SER A 54 2.24 -18.62 -14.38
CA SER A 54 3.21 -19.68 -14.64
C SER A 54 3.79 -19.56 -16.05
N SER A 55 4.96 -20.18 -16.26
CA SER A 55 5.57 -20.32 -17.59
C SER A 55 4.67 -21.01 -18.64
N GLN A 56 3.64 -21.74 -18.20
CA GLN A 56 2.65 -22.40 -19.05
C GLN A 56 1.47 -21.47 -19.42
N GLY A 57 1.45 -20.24 -18.90
CA GLY A 57 0.40 -19.24 -19.15
C GLY A 57 -0.76 -19.26 -18.16
N GLU A 58 -0.81 -20.23 -17.23
CA GLU A 58 -1.83 -20.24 -16.18
C GLU A 58 -1.64 -19.06 -15.23
N THR A 59 -2.68 -18.26 -15.03
CA THR A 59 -2.65 -17.09 -14.14
C THR A 59 -3.62 -17.28 -12.98
N ILE A 60 -3.14 -17.01 -11.76
CA ILE A 60 -3.92 -17.06 -10.53
C ILE A 60 -3.81 -15.73 -9.77
N GLN A 61 -4.88 -15.37 -9.07
CA GLN A 61 -4.94 -14.18 -8.22
C GLN A 61 -4.93 -14.56 -6.74
N SER A 62 -4.25 -13.75 -5.93
CA SER A 62 -4.38 -13.82 -4.47
C SER A 62 -5.75 -13.31 -4.02
N ARG A 63 -6.09 -13.56 -2.76
CA ARG A 63 -7.21 -12.85 -2.12
C ARG A 63 -6.89 -11.35 -2.02
N PRO A 64 -7.86 -10.46 -2.25
CA PRO A 64 -7.65 -9.02 -2.06
C PRO A 64 -7.51 -8.68 -0.58
N ILE A 65 -6.66 -7.70 -0.29
CA ILE A 65 -6.40 -7.16 1.05
C ILE A 65 -6.66 -5.65 1.02
N GLU A 66 -7.53 -5.17 1.90
CA GLU A 66 -7.76 -3.74 2.09
C GLU A 66 -6.73 -3.17 3.07
N VAL A 67 -6.03 -2.12 2.65
CA VAL A 67 -5.05 -1.39 3.47
C VAL A 67 -5.59 0.02 3.70
N ILE A 68 -5.62 0.44 4.97
CA ILE A 68 -6.05 1.77 5.39
C ILE A 68 -4.88 2.46 6.11
N VAL A 69 -4.44 3.59 5.57
CA VAL A 69 -3.39 4.43 6.15
C VAL A 69 -4.03 5.72 6.66
N ASN A 70 -4.04 5.89 7.99
CA ASN A 70 -4.61 7.07 8.63
C ASN A 70 -3.61 8.23 8.67
N SER A 71 -4.08 9.45 8.42
CA SER A 71 -3.31 10.67 8.68
C SER A 71 -3.38 11.01 10.16
N ASN A 72 -2.26 10.98 10.87
CA ASN A 72 -2.16 11.55 12.20
C ASN A 72 -2.01 13.08 12.09
N THR A 73 -3.01 13.79 11.57
CA THR A 73 -3.00 15.25 11.61
C THR A 73 -3.37 15.69 13.02
N THR A 74 -2.38 15.92 13.89
CA THR A 74 -2.61 16.80 15.04
C THR A 74 -2.91 18.19 14.46
N PRO A 75 -4.12 18.74 14.64
CA PRO A 75 -4.38 20.10 14.20
C PRO A 75 -3.42 21.02 14.96
N LEU A 76 -2.56 21.73 14.24
CA LEU A 76 -1.82 22.85 14.79
C LEU A 76 -2.87 23.88 15.18
N SER A 77 -3.20 23.98 16.47
CA SER A 77 -4.04 25.06 16.97
C SER A 77 -3.46 26.38 16.43
N PRO A 78 -4.27 27.24 15.79
CA PRO A 78 -3.79 28.55 15.38
C PRO A 78 -3.29 29.28 16.62
N PRO A 79 -2.20 30.07 16.54
CA PRO A 79 -1.79 30.91 17.65
C PRO A 79 -2.97 31.81 18.02
N SER A 80 -3.47 31.71 19.26
CA SER A 80 -4.43 32.69 19.79
C SER A 80 -3.73 34.04 19.82
N ILE A 81 -4.06 34.94 18.90
CA ILE A 81 -3.75 36.35 19.05
C ILE A 81 -4.74 36.88 20.09
N THR A 82 -4.30 36.95 21.35
CA THR A 82 -4.97 37.77 22.35
C THR A 82 -4.76 39.23 21.94
N ALA A 83 -5.67 39.76 21.14
CA ALA A 83 -5.83 41.21 21.04
C ALA A 83 -6.45 41.68 22.35
N GLU A 84 -5.61 42.19 23.24
CA GLU A 84 -6.02 42.91 24.44
C GLU A 84 -6.55 44.29 24.01
N PRO A 85 -7.75 44.73 24.47
CA PRO A 85 -8.22 46.08 24.15
C PRO A 85 -7.33 47.08 24.88
N GLN A 86 -6.49 47.79 24.16
CA GLN A 86 -5.83 48.97 24.71
C GLN A 86 -6.89 50.07 24.88
N SER A 87 -6.87 50.67 26.07
CA SER A 87 -7.88 51.56 26.67
C SER A 87 -8.29 52.77 25.84
#